data_AF-A0A933EWE6-F1
#
_entry.id   AF-A0A933EWE6-F1
#
_cell.length_a   1.000
_cell.length_b   1.000
_cell.length_c   1.000
_cell.angle_alpha   90.00
_cell.angle_beta   90.00
_cell.angle_gamma   90.00
#
_symmetry.space_group_name_H-M   'P 1'
#
loop_
_entity.id
_entity.type
_entity.pdbx_description
1 polymer ?
#
loop_
_entity_poly.entity_id
_entity_poly.type
_entity_poly.pdbx_seq_one_letter_code
_entity_poly.pdbx_strand_id
1 'polypeptide(L)'
;MASQGYGFLKKSATVFKVLAWVSLILQVVVGLVLLIGGGQAVPIGGVDVPARAVGLLNCVAGAIYFFLWLFLSHIVRLLLDIHCGLNKGSSCAS
;
A
#
# COMPACT_ATOMS: atom_id res chain seq x y z
N MET A 1 -6.54 21.17 22.82
CA MET A 1 -6.44 19.69 22.62
C MET A 1 -6.22 19.29 21.14
N ALA A 2 -5.63 20.16 20.30
CA ALA A 2 -5.42 19.87 18.87
C ALA A 2 -4.03 19.31 18.52
N SER A 3 -3.03 19.40 19.42
CA SER A 3 -1.66 18.95 19.12
C SER A 3 -1.48 17.41 19.19
N GLN A 4 -2.32 16.68 19.93
CA GLN A 4 -2.24 15.22 20.00
C GLN A 4 -2.66 14.54 18.67
N GLY A 5 -3.61 15.12 17.94
CA GLY A 5 -4.07 14.56 16.66
C GLY A 5 -3.00 14.58 15.57
N TYR A 6 -2.17 15.63 15.54
CA TYR A 6 -1.15 15.82 14.50
C TYR A 6 -0.02 14.77 14.59
N GLY A 7 0.42 14.44 15.81
CA GLY A 7 1.38 13.36 16.03
C GLY A 7 0.82 11.99 15.65
N PHE A 8 -0.46 11.75 15.94
CA PHE A 8 -1.15 10.51 15.60
C PHE A 8 -1.34 10.35 14.08
N LEU A 9 -1.70 11.42 13.38
CA LEU A 9 -1.87 11.46 11.92
C LEU A 9 -0.54 11.32 11.17
N LYS A 10 0.54 11.88 11.69
CA LYS A 10 1.89 11.72 11.12
C LYS A 10 2.44 10.30 11.35
N LYS A 11 2.16 9.70 12.52
CA LYS A 11 2.47 8.30 12.80
C LYS A 11 1.64 7.35 11.95
N SER A 12 0.34 7.59 11.77
CA SER A 12 -0.53 6.72 10.97
C SER A 12 -0.12 6.69 9.50
N ALA A 13 0.22 7.84 8.90
CA ALA A 13 0.75 7.90 7.53
C ALA A 13 2.04 7.09 7.36
N THR A 14 2.88 7.03 8.40
CA THR A 14 4.10 6.22 8.41
C THR A 14 3.78 4.72 8.52
N VAL A 15 2.85 4.35 9.42
CA VAL A 15 2.40 2.96 9.57
C VAL A 15 1.76 2.44 8.28
N PHE A 16 0.92 3.23 7.61
CA PHE A 16 0.34 2.87 6.31
C PHE A 16 1.41 2.65 5.24
N LYS A 17 2.46 3.47 5.24
CA LYS A 17 3.58 3.30 4.31
C LYS A 17 4.34 2.00 4.59
N VAL A 18 4.61 1.68 5.86
CA VAL A 18 5.28 0.42 6.23
C VAL A 18 4.41 -0.79 5.89
N LEU A 19 3.10 -0.75 6.19
CA LEU A 19 2.17 -1.82 5.82
C LEU A 19 2.13 -2.07 4.31
N ALA A 20 2.16 -1.00 3.50
CA ALA A 20 2.21 -1.10 2.05
C ALA A 20 3.47 -1.82 1.56
N TRP A 21 4.62 -1.49 2.14
CA TRP A 21 5.89 -2.15 1.82
C TRP A 21 5.89 -3.62 2.24
N VAL A 22 5.38 -3.95 3.42
CA VAL A 22 5.25 -5.34 3.90
C VAL A 22 4.31 -6.14 2.98
N SER A 23 3.18 -5.56 2.58
CA SER A 23 2.24 -6.17 1.63
C SER A 23 2.88 -6.42 0.26
N LEU A 24 3.65 -5.45 -0.26
CA LEU A 24 4.36 -5.63 -1.53
C LEU A 24 5.39 -6.77 -1.43
N ILE A 25 6.18 -6.83 -0.36
CA ILE A 25 7.18 -7.90 -0.18
C ILE A 25 6.49 -9.26 -0.19
N LEU A 26 5.38 -9.41 0.54
CA LEU A 26 4.57 -10.63 0.55
C LEU A 26 4.06 -10.99 -0.85
N GLN A 27 3.48 -10.03 -1.59
CA GLN A 27 2.97 -10.30 -2.94
C GLN A 27 4.09 -10.67 -3.93
N VAL A 28 5.26 -10.02 -3.82
CA VAL A 28 6.43 -10.35 -4.64
C VAL A 28 6.92 -11.75 -4.32
N VAL A 29 7.05 -12.11 -3.04
CA VAL A 29 7.49 -13.46 -2.62
C VAL A 29 6.51 -14.53 -3.12
N VAL A 30 5.21 -14.35 -2.92
CA VAL A 30 4.18 -15.29 -3.39
C VAL A 30 4.20 -15.40 -4.93
N GLY A 31 4.32 -14.27 -5.63
CA GLY A 31 4.42 -14.26 -7.10
C GLY A 31 5.67 -14.99 -7.60
N LEU A 32 6.81 -14.79 -6.95
CA LEU A 32 8.07 -15.50 -7.24
C LEU A 32 7.97 -17.00 -6.99
N VAL A 33 7.34 -17.42 -5.90
CA VAL A 33 7.10 -18.83 -5.60
C VAL A 33 6.24 -19.49 -6.68
N LEU A 34 5.17 -18.83 -7.12
CA LEU A 34 4.30 -19.33 -8.19
C LEU A 34 4.99 -19.34 -9.57
N LEU A 35 5.87 -18.37 -9.83
CA LEU A 35 6.63 -18.27 -11.09
C LEU A 35 7.76 -19.29 -11.19
N ILE A 36 8.59 -19.41 -10.14
CA ILE A 36 9.80 -20.26 -10.14
C ILE A 36 9.48 -21.69 -9.68
N GLY A 37 8.72 -21.84 -8.58
CA GLY A 37 8.41 -23.15 -8.03
C GLY A 37 7.53 -23.98 -8.95
N GLY A 38 6.67 -23.33 -9.73
CA GLY A 38 5.65 -24.01 -10.51
C GLY A 38 4.63 -24.73 -9.61
N GLY A 39 3.46 -25.04 -10.16
CA GLY A 39 2.37 -25.62 -9.39
C GLY A 39 1.23 -26.07 -10.28
N GLN A 40 0.25 -26.72 -9.67
CA GLN A 40 -1.01 -27.10 -10.34
C GLN A 40 -1.72 -25.85 -10.87
N ALA A 41 -2.46 -26.01 -11.97
CA ALA A 41 -3.29 -24.93 -12.49
C ALA A 41 -4.25 -24.46 -11.40
N VAL A 42 -4.43 -23.14 -11.30
CA VAL A 42 -5.31 -22.53 -10.30
C VAL A 42 -6.65 -22.27 -10.98
N PRO A 43 -7.76 -22.84 -10.46
CA PRO A 43 -9.08 -22.60 -11.02
C PRO A 43 -9.53 -21.18 -10.65
N ILE A 44 -9.70 -20.33 -11.66
CA ILE A 44 -10.23 -18.98 -11.53
C ILE A 44 -11.48 -18.87 -12.41
N GLY A 45 -12.65 -18.70 -11.78
CA GLY A 45 -13.92 -18.52 -12.52
C GLY A 45 -14.34 -19.72 -13.38
N GLY A 46 -13.91 -20.94 -13.01
CA GLY A 46 -14.18 -22.17 -13.78
C GLY A 46 -13.18 -22.46 -14.90
N VAL A 47 -12.12 -21.67 -15.04
CA VAL A 47 -11.03 -21.90 -15.99
C VAL A 47 -9.73 -22.19 -15.23
N ASP A 48 -9.03 -23.24 -15.63
CA ASP A 48 -7.72 -23.60 -15.08
C ASP A 48 -6.63 -22.72 -15.69
N VAL A 49 -6.12 -21.77 -14.89
CA VAL A 49 -5.08 -20.85 -15.31
C VAL A 49 -3.71 -21.40 -14.89
N PRO A 50 -2.69 -21.42 -15.76
CA PRO A 50 -1.36 -21.90 -15.39
C PRO A 50 -0.80 -21.14 -14.20
N ALA A 51 -0.24 -21.84 -13.21
CA ALA A 51 0.30 -21.24 -11.99
C ALA A 51 1.30 -20.10 -12.26
N ARG A 52 2.11 -20.23 -13.32
CA ARG A 52 3.06 -19.19 -13.75
C ARG A 52 2.35 -17.91 -14.20
N ALA A 53 1.25 -18.04 -14.94
CA ALA A 53 0.44 -16.90 -15.38
C ALA A 53 -0.24 -16.22 -14.19
N VAL A 54 -0.70 -17.00 -13.22
CA VAL A 54 -1.26 -16.47 -11.96
C VAL A 54 -0.20 -15.74 -11.12
N GLY A 55 1.01 -16.30 -11.02
CA GLY A 55 2.14 -15.63 -10.36
C GLY A 55 2.52 -14.30 -11.03
N LEU A 56 2.50 -14.27 -12.37
CA LEU A 56 2.78 -13.05 -13.15
C LEU A 56 1.68 -12.00 -12.96
N LEU A 57 0.41 -12.40 -13.01
CA LEU A 57 -0.74 -11.55 -12.69
C LEU A 57 -0.67 -11.02 -11.25
N ASN A 58 -0.27 -11.86 -10.29
CA ASN A 58 -0.13 -11.46 -8.90
C ASN A 58 0.99 -10.42 -8.71
N CYS A 59 2.13 -10.57 -9.40
CA CYS A 59 3.19 -9.56 -9.41
C CYS A 59 2.70 -8.23 -10.00
N VAL A 60 1.95 -8.26 -11.10
CA VAL A 60 1.39 -7.06 -11.73
C VAL A 60 0.36 -6.40 -10.82
N ALA A 61 -0.57 -7.17 -10.27
CA ALA A 61 -1.57 -6.69 -9.32
C ALA A 61 -0.92 -6.09 -8.06
N GLY A 62 0.12 -6.72 -7.54
CA GLY A 62 0.87 -6.21 -6.39
C GLY A 62 1.61 -4.91 -6.67
N ALA A 63 2.19 -4.76 -7.86
CA ALA A 63 2.80 -3.50 -8.27
C ALA A 63 1.77 -2.36 -8.35
N ILE A 64 0.60 -2.63 -8.93
CA ILE A 64 -0.52 -1.67 -9.02
C ILE A 64 -1.03 -1.30 -7.62
N TYR A 65 -1.28 -2.31 -6.76
CA TYR A 65 -1.77 -2.09 -5.40
C TYR A 65 -0.77 -1.28 -4.56
N PHE A 66 0.52 -1.56 -4.69
CA PHE A 66 1.55 -0.80 -4.01
C PHE A 66 1.60 0.66 -4.46
N PHE A 67 1.51 0.92 -5.77
CA PHE A 67 1.45 2.27 -6.29
C PHE A 67 0.22 3.03 -5.77
N LEU A 68 -0.96 2.39 -5.77
CA LEU A 68 -2.18 2.96 -5.19
C LEU A 68 -1.99 3.32 -3.71
N TRP A 69 -1.37 2.42 -2.93
CA TRP A 69 -1.15 2.64 -1.50
C TRP A 69 -0.13 3.74 -1.21
N LEU A 70 0.95 3.79 -2.00
CA LEU A 70 1.92 4.88 -1.94
C LEU A 70 1.30 6.22 -2.29
N PHE A 71 0.50 6.26 -3.35
CA PHE A 71 -0.21 7.45 -3.79
C PHE A 71 -1.18 7.93 -2.70
N LEU A 72 -1.94 7.02 -2.09
CA LEU A 72 -2.83 7.34 -0.97
C LEU A 72 -2.05 7.93 0.22
N SER A 73 -0.87 7.37 0.55
CA SER A 73 -0.02 7.92 1.62
C SER A 73 0.47 9.34 1.32
N HIS A 74 0.72 9.66 0.04
CA HIS A 74 1.08 11.01 -0.40
C HIS A 74 -0.10 11.96 -0.33
N ILE A 75 -1.29 11.54 -0.78
CA ILE A 75 -2.51 12.35 -0.66
C ILE A 75 -2.79 12.69 0.80
N VAL A 76 -2.70 11.71 1.72
CA VAL A 76 -2.95 11.96 3.15
C VAL A 76 -1.94 12.96 3.73
N ARG A 77 -0.66 12.88 3.34
CA ARG A 77 0.35 13.88 3.73
C ARG A 77 0.04 15.26 3.16
N LEU A 78 -0.31 15.34 1.88
CA LEU A 78 -0.66 16.60 1.21
C LEU A 78 -1.90 17.23 1.84
N LEU A 79 -2.92 16.42 2.16
CA LEU A 79 -4.14 16.86 2.81
C LEU A 79 -3.83 17.39 4.22
N LEU A 80 -2.96 16.71 4.98
CA LEU A 80 -2.47 17.20 6.27
C LEU A 80 -1.73 18.53 6.16
N ASP A 81 -0.86 18.68 5.15
CA ASP A 81 -0.09 19.89 4.91
C ASP A 81 -0.98 21.08 4.53
N ILE A 82 -1.99 20.84 3.66
CA ILE A 82 -3.01 21.82 3.30
C ILE A 82 -3.86 22.20 4.52
N HIS A 83 -4.28 21.22 5.33
CA HIS A 83 -5.04 21.50 6.55
C HIS A 83 -4.21 22.31 7.56
N CYS A 84 -2.91 22.05 7.65
CA CYS A 84 -1.99 22.79 8.50
C CYS A 84 -1.73 24.21 7.96
N GLY A 85 -1.61 24.36 6.63
CA GLY A 85 -1.49 25.64 5.94
C GLY A 85 -2.75 26.51 6.04
N LEU A 86 -3.94 25.91 6.02
CA LEU A 86 -5.23 26.59 6.23
C LEU A 86 -5.47 26.92 7.72
N ASN A 87 -4.99 26.08 8.64
CA ASN A 87 -5.18 26.26 10.09
C ASN A 87 -4.04 27.06 10.77
N LYS A 88 -3.19 27.70 9.96
CA LYS A 88 -2.09 28.60 10.37
C LYS A 88 -2.58 29.92 10.99
N GLY A 89 -3.80 29.93 11.53
CA GLY A 89 -4.35 30.98 12.37
C GLY A 89 -4.25 30.70 13.87
N SER A 90 -3.96 29.48 14.36
CA SER A 90 -4.00 29.27 15.83
C SER A 90 -3.18 28.17 16.51
N SER A 91 -2.66 27.10 15.89
CA SER A 91 -2.06 26.02 16.72
C SER A 91 -1.24 24.96 15.96
N CYS A 92 -0.20 25.36 15.22
CA CYS A 92 0.77 24.39 14.67
C CYS A 92 2.23 24.80 14.95
N ALA A 93 2.47 25.33 16.14
CA ALA A 93 3.81 25.53 16.70
C ALA A 93 3.83 24.99 18.13
N SER A 94 4.03 23.68 18.27
CA SER A 94 4.56 23.03 19.47
C SER A 94 4.97 21.61 19.12
#